data_AF-A0A7J6MRG6-F1
#
_entry.id   AF-A0A7J6MRG6-F1
#
_cell.length_a   1.000
_cell.length_b   1.000
_cell.length_c   1.000
_cell.angle_alpha   90.00
_cell.angle_beta   90.00
_cell.angle_gamma   90.00
#
_symmetry.space_group_name_H-M   'P 1'
#
loop_
_entity.id
_entity.type
_entity.pdbx_description
1 polymer ?
#
loop_
_entity_poly.entity_id
_entity_poly.type
_entity_poly.pdbx_seq_one_letter_code
_entity_poly.pdbx_strand_id
1 'polypeptide(L)'
;MTICGSLPTPSVRIGEGQEDSGGPPAIVGAGTSHSLGSLHISGDSLPDFRWSHTARLIEDSTKSRSAGTEGLLSVAGNDFPPQIWDWDDTILPSTFLADGKSDSTSLDDSLMSLQETVVKVLSRAIVLAGPYVFILTSSSPGWVHESCQLYLPQVVPLLAKVTILHSKEYCRELSVISRKFRRLYFSEDKGLKSTKLATVLSIMPTLKPMPRRVVLIGDQYEDVAIAQALRQGGVEARTCLFAAAPTPNELRRELQWLLNGKTLDRLLVDDALPQSDFTLKRNRPARPSGAIQRTTGSVLCR
;
A
#
# COMPACT_ATOMS: atom_id res chain seq x y z
N MET A 1 -63.62 19.50 -1.90
CA MET A 1 -63.43 18.72 -3.13
C MET A 1 -62.04 18.10 -3.02
N THR A 2 -61.98 16.88 -2.51
CA THR A 2 -60.74 16.19 -2.15
C THR A 2 -60.69 14.95 -3.00
N ILE A 3 -59.75 14.88 -3.95
CA ILE A 3 -59.55 13.71 -4.81
C ILE A 3 -58.29 13.01 -4.32
N CYS A 4 -58.50 11.92 -3.57
CA CYS A 4 -57.49 10.89 -3.32
C CYS A 4 -57.27 10.10 -4.63
N GLY A 5 -56.06 10.14 -5.16
CA GLY A 5 -55.62 9.27 -6.25
C GLY A 5 -54.52 8.33 -5.75
N SER A 6 -54.87 7.08 -5.50
CA SER A 6 -53.96 5.98 -5.17
C SER A 6 -53.24 5.52 -6.44
N LEU A 7 -51.91 5.38 -6.37
CA LEU A 7 -51.11 4.74 -7.43
C LEU A 7 -51.12 3.21 -7.29
N PRO A 8 -51.10 2.45 -8.40
CA PRO A 8 -51.12 1.00 -8.37
C PRO A 8 -49.75 0.41 -7.99
N THR A 9 -49.77 -0.60 -7.13
CA THR A 9 -48.62 -1.47 -6.83
C THR A 9 -48.41 -2.49 -7.96
N PRO A 10 -47.16 -2.74 -8.39
CA PRO A 10 -46.88 -3.84 -9.31
C PRO A 10 -46.81 -5.18 -8.54
N SER A 11 -47.70 -6.11 -8.90
CA SER A 11 -47.62 -7.50 -8.49
C SER A 11 -46.54 -8.23 -9.31
N VAL A 12 -45.39 -8.49 -8.70
CA VAL A 12 -44.36 -9.36 -9.27
C VAL A 12 -44.68 -10.80 -8.89
N ARG A 13 -44.90 -11.66 -9.90
CA ARG A 13 -44.99 -13.11 -9.73
C ARG A 13 -43.62 -13.65 -9.36
N ILE A 14 -43.54 -14.32 -8.21
CA ILE A 14 -42.38 -15.13 -7.81
C ILE A 14 -42.42 -16.40 -8.67
N GLY A 15 -41.48 -16.52 -9.60
CA GLY A 15 -41.11 -17.80 -10.19
C GLY A 15 -40.07 -18.44 -9.30
N GLU A 16 -40.36 -19.64 -8.79
CA GLU A 16 -39.41 -20.50 -8.10
C GLU A 16 -38.28 -20.87 -9.08
N GLY A 17 -37.12 -20.24 -8.86
CA GLY A 17 -35.88 -20.50 -9.58
C GLY A 17 -34.83 -20.96 -8.59
N GLN A 18 -34.61 -22.27 -8.58
CA GLN A 18 -33.47 -23.05 -8.10
C GLN A 18 -32.23 -22.22 -7.68
N GLU A 19 -31.91 -22.28 -6.37
CA GLU A 19 -30.73 -21.69 -5.76
C GLU A 19 -29.45 -22.36 -6.30
N ASP A 20 -28.62 -21.60 -7.02
CA ASP A 20 -27.22 -21.93 -7.26
C ASP A 20 -26.37 -20.93 -6.47
N SER A 21 -26.00 -21.32 -5.25
CA SER A 21 -25.30 -20.49 -4.28
C SER A 21 -23.81 -20.34 -4.65
N GLY A 22 -23.53 -19.45 -5.60
CA GLY A 22 -22.19 -18.97 -5.91
C GLY A 22 -21.74 -17.90 -4.92
N GLY A 23 -21.20 -18.31 -3.77
CA GLY A 23 -20.49 -17.41 -2.85
C GLY A 23 -19.15 -16.91 -3.45
N PRO A 24 -18.64 -15.76 -3.00
CA PRO A 24 -17.33 -15.27 -3.43
C PRO A 24 -16.21 -16.24 -3.02
N PRO A 25 -15.14 -16.39 -3.82
CA PRO A 25 -14.11 -17.38 -3.56
C PRO A 25 -13.37 -17.05 -2.26
N ALA A 26 -13.42 -17.98 -1.31
CA ALA A 26 -12.60 -17.97 -0.12
C ALA A 26 -11.11 -18.05 -0.51
N ILE A 27 -10.34 -17.03 -0.16
CA ILE A 27 -8.88 -17.03 -0.28
C ILE A 27 -8.34 -17.92 0.85
N VAL A 28 -8.10 -19.19 0.54
CA VAL A 28 -7.42 -20.12 1.45
C VAL A 28 -5.92 -19.90 1.30
N GLY A 29 -5.33 -19.18 2.26
CA GLY A 29 -3.88 -19.01 2.38
C GLY A 29 -3.19 -20.28 2.85
N ALA A 30 -2.76 -21.13 1.92
CA ALA A 30 -1.77 -22.16 2.18
C ALA A 30 -0.37 -21.53 2.08
N GLY A 31 0.28 -21.31 3.22
CA GLY A 31 1.65 -20.83 3.28
C GLY A 31 2.64 -21.89 2.79
N THR A 32 2.96 -21.86 1.49
CA THR A 32 4.16 -22.52 0.96
C THR A 32 5.31 -21.51 0.94
N SER A 33 6.30 -21.75 1.80
CA SER A 33 7.61 -21.12 1.74
C SER A 33 8.30 -21.50 0.43
N HIS A 34 8.18 -20.62 -0.58
CA HIS A 34 8.95 -20.74 -1.81
C HIS A 34 10.21 -19.88 -1.70
N SER A 35 11.36 -20.56 -1.74
CA SER A 35 12.68 -19.95 -1.93
C SER A 35 12.67 -19.06 -3.18
N LEU A 36 12.92 -17.76 -3.00
CA LEU A 36 13.14 -16.81 -4.08
C LEU A 36 14.45 -17.16 -4.78
N GLY A 37 14.37 -17.89 -5.90
CA GLY A 37 15.51 -18.08 -6.79
C GLY A 37 16.14 -16.73 -7.14
N SER A 38 17.45 -16.61 -6.93
CA SER A 38 18.25 -15.40 -7.15
C SER A 38 18.14 -14.94 -8.61
N LEU A 39 17.48 -13.81 -8.82
CA LEU A 39 17.42 -13.15 -10.11
C LEU A 39 18.68 -12.29 -10.24
N HIS A 40 19.70 -12.79 -10.93
CA HIS A 40 20.92 -12.03 -11.18
C HIS A 40 20.67 -11.04 -12.33
N ILE A 41 20.42 -9.77 -12.01
CA ILE A 41 20.35 -8.68 -12.99
C ILE A 41 21.77 -8.15 -13.18
N SER A 42 22.39 -8.40 -14.33
CA SER A 42 23.72 -7.86 -14.64
C SER A 42 23.65 -6.33 -14.84
N GLY A 43 24.55 -5.60 -14.16
CA GLY A 43 24.56 -4.14 -14.07
C GLY A 43 24.77 -3.36 -15.38
N ASP A 44 25.17 -4.03 -16.47
CA ASP A 44 25.58 -3.36 -17.72
C ASP A 44 24.46 -3.12 -18.73
N SER A 45 23.18 -3.35 -18.38
CA SER A 45 22.10 -3.10 -19.34
C SER A 45 20.72 -2.88 -18.71
N LEU A 46 20.56 -1.81 -17.92
CA LEU A 46 19.25 -1.16 -17.92
C LEU A 46 19.04 -0.64 -19.35
N PRO A 47 18.03 -1.14 -20.08
CA PRO A 47 17.91 -0.86 -21.50
C PRO A 47 17.61 0.63 -21.70
N ASP A 48 18.40 1.29 -22.56
CA ASP A 48 18.14 2.65 -23.02
C ASP A 48 16.80 2.69 -23.76
N PHE A 49 15.75 3.05 -23.02
CA PHE A 49 14.36 3.03 -23.49
C PHE A 49 13.87 4.48 -23.61
N ARG A 50 13.40 4.85 -24.80
CA ARG A 50 12.65 6.10 -24.98
C ARG A 50 11.22 5.93 -24.43
N TRP A 51 11.03 6.27 -23.16
CA TRP A 51 9.78 6.18 -22.39
C TRP A 51 8.73 7.27 -22.70
N SER A 52 8.51 7.61 -23.97
CA SER A 52 7.75 8.83 -24.33
C SER A 52 6.27 8.81 -23.92
N HIS A 53 5.64 7.65 -23.71
CA HIS A 53 4.21 7.56 -23.36
C HIS A 53 3.95 7.60 -21.84
N THR A 54 4.69 6.81 -21.07
CA THR A 54 4.65 6.84 -19.59
C THR A 54 5.12 8.18 -19.05
N ALA A 55 6.20 8.72 -19.62
CA ALA A 55 6.65 10.07 -19.27
C ALA A 55 5.56 11.09 -19.55
N ARG A 56 4.70 10.89 -20.58
CA ARG A 56 3.56 11.78 -20.85
C ARG A 56 2.49 11.72 -19.78
N LEU A 57 2.12 10.54 -19.26
CA LEU A 57 1.13 10.45 -18.18
C LEU A 57 1.63 11.11 -16.88
N ILE A 58 2.93 10.95 -16.57
CA ILE A 58 3.57 11.59 -15.41
C ILE A 58 3.78 13.10 -15.66
N GLU A 59 4.20 13.49 -16.88
CA GLU A 59 4.34 14.89 -17.29
C GLU A 59 3.00 15.62 -17.35
N ASP A 60 1.92 14.98 -17.81
CA ASP A 60 0.59 15.60 -17.90
C ASP A 60 -0.03 15.72 -16.49
N SER A 61 0.21 14.73 -15.62
CA SER A 61 -0.13 14.83 -14.20
C SER A 61 0.66 15.94 -13.49
N THR A 62 1.94 16.14 -13.80
CA THR A 62 2.76 17.20 -13.19
C THR A 62 2.52 18.59 -13.80
N LYS A 63 2.32 18.70 -15.11
CA LYS A 63 2.02 19.96 -15.82
C LYS A 63 0.61 20.47 -15.52
N SER A 64 -0.39 19.60 -15.38
CA SER A 64 -1.72 20.05 -14.95
C SER A 64 -1.71 20.62 -13.52
N ARG A 65 -0.72 20.23 -12.70
CA ARG A 65 -0.55 20.68 -11.31
C ARG A 65 0.26 21.96 -11.15
N SER A 66 1.16 22.30 -12.08
CA SER A 66 1.95 23.54 -12.01
C SER A 66 1.15 24.81 -12.36
N ALA A 67 0.00 24.68 -13.03
CA ALA A 67 -0.77 25.84 -13.52
C ALA A 67 -1.51 26.68 -12.44
N GLY A 68 -1.47 26.28 -11.16
CA GLY A 68 -2.25 26.95 -10.09
C GLY A 68 -1.48 27.41 -8.84
N THR A 69 -0.16 27.21 -8.78
CA THR A 69 0.59 27.40 -7.50
C THR A 69 1.98 28.04 -7.68
N GLU A 70 2.14 28.92 -8.67
CA GLU A 70 3.44 29.53 -9.04
C GLU A 70 3.96 30.59 -8.02
N GLY A 71 3.29 30.80 -6.88
CA GLY A 71 3.57 31.95 -6.02
C GLY A 71 4.41 31.73 -4.75
N LEU A 72 4.59 30.51 -4.23
CA LEU A 72 5.13 30.37 -2.86
C LEU A 72 5.96 29.11 -2.54
N LEU A 73 6.33 28.28 -3.51
CA LEU A 73 7.18 27.09 -3.27
C LEU A 73 8.31 26.97 -4.30
N SER A 74 9.10 28.03 -4.40
CA SER A 74 10.41 28.02 -5.05
C SER A 74 11.51 27.88 -3.98
N VAL A 75 11.55 26.77 -3.24
CA VAL A 75 12.62 26.50 -2.26
C VAL A 75 12.89 25.00 -2.17
N ALA A 76 14.19 24.67 -2.27
CA ALA A 76 14.84 23.36 -2.17
C ALA A 76 14.68 22.46 -3.42
N GLY A 77 15.82 22.01 -3.96
CA GLY A 77 15.84 20.83 -4.82
C GLY A 77 15.15 19.68 -4.09
N ASN A 78 14.53 18.76 -4.82
CA ASN A 78 13.91 17.57 -4.24
C ASN A 78 14.97 16.68 -3.57
N ASP A 79 15.41 17.08 -2.38
CA ASP A 79 16.33 16.33 -1.52
C ASP A 79 15.62 15.12 -0.91
N PHE A 80 14.29 15.10 -0.95
CA PHE A 80 13.49 13.96 -0.52
C PHE A 80 13.31 12.96 -1.66
N PRO A 81 13.56 11.67 -1.39
CA PRO A 81 13.36 10.63 -2.38
C PRO A 81 11.88 10.43 -2.68
N PRO A 82 11.55 9.91 -3.87
CA PRO A 82 10.23 9.38 -4.15
C PRO A 82 9.77 8.38 -3.10
N GLN A 83 8.48 8.45 -2.78
CA GLN A 83 7.83 7.56 -1.83
C GLN A 83 6.77 6.74 -2.55
N ILE A 84 6.88 5.41 -2.46
CA ILE A 84 5.96 4.45 -3.07
C ILE A 84 5.23 3.75 -1.94
N TRP A 85 3.91 3.93 -1.89
CA TRP A 85 3.04 3.41 -0.86
C TRP A 85 2.15 2.33 -1.46
N ASP A 86 2.08 1.15 -0.84
CA ASP A 86 0.97 0.25 -1.10
C ASP A 86 -0.33 0.84 -0.53
N TRP A 87 -1.47 0.36 -1.03
CA TRP A 87 -2.79 0.76 -0.57
C TRP A 87 -3.38 -0.27 0.38
N ASP A 88 -3.53 -1.49 -0.11
CA ASP A 88 -4.18 -2.60 0.56
C ASP A 88 -3.34 -3.04 1.76
N ASP A 89 -3.97 -3.21 2.92
CA ASP A 89 -3.36 -3.50 4.23
C ASP A 89 -2.20 -2.57 4.66
N THR A 90 -1.99 -1.45 3.98
CA THR A 90 -0.91 -0.48 4.23
C THR A 90 -1.41 0.95 4.48
N ILE A 91 -2.47 1.38 3.78
CA ILE A 91 -3.18 2.63 4.05
C ILE A 91 -4.60 2.31 4.55
N LEU A 92 -5.20 1.27 3.98
CA LEU A 92 -6.52 0.77 4.35
C LEU A 92 -6.37 -0.68 4.85
N PRO A 93 -6.96 -1.07 6.00
CA PRO A 93 -6.94 -2.45 6.49
C PRO A 93 -7.96 -3.30 5.71
N SER A 94 -7.77 -3.41 4.40
CA SER A 94 -8.70 -4.01 3.44
C SER A 94 -9.06 -5.46 3.76
N THR A 95 -8.10 -6.27 4.21
CA THR A 95 -8.36 -7.67 4.57
C THR A 95 -9.24 -7.76 5.81
N PHE A 96 -8.98 -6.92 6.82
CA PHE A 96 -9.82 -6.84 8.01
C PHE A 96 -11.25 -6.41 7.68
N LEU A 97 -11.40 -5.43 6.79
CA LEU A 97 -12.72 -4.94 6.35
C LEU A 97 -13.49 -5.99 5.55
N ALA A 98 -12.81 -6.75 4.69
CA ALA A 98 -13.41 -7.82 3.91
C ALA A 98 -13.93 -8.98 4.77
N ASP A 99 -13.28 -9.24 5.90
CA ASP A 99 -13.66 -10.32 6.83
C ASP A 99 -14.98 -10.06 7.55
N GLY A 100 -15.49 -8.83 7.61
CA GLY A 100 -16.78 -8.49 8.22
C GLY A 100 -16.87 -8.75 9.74
N LYS A 101 -15.73 -8.96 10.42
CA LYS A 101 -15.64 -9.43 11.82
C LYS A 101 -15.83 -8.34 12.88
N SER A 102 -16.45 -7.21 12.56
CA SER A 102 -16.49 -6.06 13.48
C SER A 102 -17.87 -5.76 14.05
N ASP A 103 -17.95 -5.57 15.37
CA ASP A 103 -19.06 -4.84 15.99
C ASP A 103 -19.05 -3.39 15.50
N SER A 104 -20.13 -2.99 14.83
CA SER A 104 -20.23 -1.78 13.99
C SER A 104 -19.83 -0.48 14.72
N THR A 105 -20.25 -0.30 15.97
CA THR A 105 -19.96 0.94 16.72
C THR A 105 -18.48 1.10 17.07
N SER A 106 -17.78 0.02 17.42
CA SER A 106 -16.35 0.09 17.75
C SER A 106 -15.45 0.25 16.53
N LEU A 107 -15.94 -0.20 15.37
CA LEU A 107 -15.24 -0.07 14.10
C LEU A 107 -15.20 1.38 13.64
N ASP A 108 -16.33 2.09 13.72
CA ASP A 108 -16.45 3.47 13.24
C ASP A 108 -15.45 4.38 13.95
N ASP A 109 -15.34 4.32 15.27
CA ASP A 109 -14.39 5.11 16.06
C ASP A 109 -12.92 4.78 15.70
N SER A 110 -12.64 3.49 15.47
CA SER A 110 -11.30 3.03 15.09
C SER A 110 -10.92 3.49 13.68
N LEU A 111 -11.86 3.48 12.73
CA LEU A 111 -11.68 3.97 11.37
C LEU A 111 -11.56 5.49 11.32
N MET A 112 -12.34 6.23 12.11
CA MET A 112 -12.19 7.68 12.23
C MET A 112 -10.79 8.06 12.74
N SER A 113 -10.32 7.39 13.78
CA SER A 113 -8.96 7.61 14.33
C SER A 113 -7.86 7.23 13.34
N LEU A 114 -8.06 6.15 12.57
CA LEU A 114 -7.16 5.75 11.49
C LEU A 114 -7.14 6.81 10.39
N GLN A 115 -8.29 7.27 9.93
CA GLN A 115 -8.44 8.29 8.89
C GLN A 115 -7.65 9.57 9.22
N GLU A 116 -7.78 10.09 10.44
CA GLU A 116 -7.01 11.27 10.85
C GLU A 116 -5.50 11.04 10.74
N THR A 117 -5.05 9.81 11.06
CA THR A 117 -3.64 9.43 10.97
C THR A 117 -3.19 9.31 9.51
N VAL A 118 -4.00 8.70 8.65
CA VAL A 118 -3.73 8.60 7.20
C VAL A 118 -3.63 10.00 6.59
N VAL A 119 -4.57 10.90 6.91
CA VAL A 119 -4.53 12.30 6.45
C VAL A 119 -3.22 12.97 6.85
N LYS A 120 -2.79 12.81 8.10
CA LYS A 120 -1.52 13.38 8.60
C LYS A 120 -0.31 12.81 7.86
N VAL A 121 -0.23 11.48 7.70
CA VAL A 121 0.94 10.84 7.08
C VAL A 121 1.04 11.16 5.59
N LEU A 122 -0.06 11.10 4.85
CA LEU A 122 -0.06 11.38 3.42
C LEU A 122 0.17 12.87 3.15
N SER A 123 -0.42 13.76 3.96
CA SER A 123 -0.13 15.20 3.87
C SER A 123 1.36 15.47 4.11
N ARG A 124 1.98 14.81 5.10
CA ARG A 124 3.42 14.92 5.35
C ARG A 124 4.23 14.38 4.18
N ALA A 125 3.90 13.19 3.67
CA ALA A 125 4.55 12.61 2.49
C ALA A 125 4.52 13.57 1.29
N ILE A 126 3.36 14.17 1.00
CA ILE A 126 3.18 15.16 -0.08
C ILE A 126 4.03 16.40 0.17
N VAL A 127 4.10 16.91 1.40
CA VAL A 127 4.96 18.05 1.74
C VAL A 127 6.45 17.73 1.53
N LEU A 128 6.87 16.51 1.84
CA LEU A 128 8.27 16.09 1.73
C LEU A 128 8.69 15.80 0.29
N ALA A 129 7.95 14.93 -0.41
CA ALA A 129 8.30 14.41 -1.73
C ALA A 129 7.59 15.13 -2.89
N GLY A 130 6.68 16.06 -2.60
CA GLY A 130 5.94 16.81 -3.61
C GLY A 130 5.18 15.89 -4.56
N PRO A 131 5.39 15.99 -5.89
CA PRO A 131 4.70 15.15 -6.88
C PRO A 131 5.21 13.70 -6.91
N TYR A 132 6.29 13.38 -6.18
CA TYR A 132 6.93 12.06 -6.17
C TYR A 132 6.36 11.13 -5.09
N VAL A 133 5.10 11.31 -4.73
CA VAL A 133 4.33 10.37 -3.90
C VAL A 133 3.47 9.51 -4.81
N PHE A 134 3.74 8.21 -4.79
CA PHE A 134 3.05 7.20 -5.57
C PHE A 134 2.27 6.26 -4.66
N ILE A 135 1.02 5.97 -5.01
CA ILE A 135 0.28 4.83 -4.47
C ILE A 135 0.39 3.72 -5.52
N LEU A 136 0.92 2.55 -5.14
CA LEU A 136 1.12 1.40 -6.00
C LEU A 136 0.31 0.22 -5.48
N THR A 137 -0.83 -0.05 -6.11
CA THR A 137 -1.74 -1.13 -5.69
C THR A 137 -1.82 -2.24 -6.74
N SER A 138 -2.02 -3.48 -6.29
CA SER A 138 -2.32 -4.64 -7.13
C SER A 138 -3.82 -4.82 -7.41
N SER A 139 -4.66 -3.92 -6.88
CA SER A 139 -6.10 -3.88 -7.05
C SER A 139 -6.51 -3.15 -8.33
N SER A 140 -7.75 -3.37 -8.77
CA SER A 140 -8.28 -2.83 -10.01
C SER A 140 -8.36 -1.30 -9.99
N PRO A 141 -8.32 -0.64 -11.16
CA PRO A 141 -8.68 0.77 -11.29
C PRO A 141 -10.02 1.08 -10.62
N GLY A 142 -10.11 2.23 -9.95
CA GLY A 142 -11.29 2.64 -9.19
C GLY A 142 -11.23 2.26 -7.70
N TRP A 143 -10.63 1.11 -7.36
CA TRP A 143 -10.62 0.57 -5.99
C TRP A 143 -10.17 1.59 -4.94
N VAL A 144 -9.02 2.25 -5.16
CA VAL A 144 -8.47 3.25 -4.23
C VAL A 144 -9.46 4.37 -3.94
N HIS A 145 -10.18 4.86 -4.95
CA HIS A 145 -11.12 5.96 -4.78
C HIS A 145 -12.39 5.50 -4.08
N GLU A 146 -12.96 4.38 -4.52
CA GLU A 146 -14.17 3.80 -3.96
C GLU A 146 -13.98 3.43 -2.49
N SER A 147 -12.90 2.71 -2.17
CA SER A 147 -12.58 2.33 -0.79
C SER A 147 -12.31 3.55 0.09
N CYS A 148 -11.67 4.59 -0.47
CA CYS A 148 -11.44 5.84 0.24
C CYS A 148 -12.75 6.58 0.54
N GLN A 149 -13.68 6.67 -0.41
CA GLN A 149 -15.00 7.28 -0.18
C GLN A 149 -15.80 6.55 0.91
N LEU A 150 -15.69 5.22 0.94
CA LEU A 150 -16.42 4.38 1.91
C LEU A 150 -15.81 4.44 3.31
N TYR A 151 -14.50 4.28 3.44
CA TYR A 151 -13.85 4.03 4.73
C TYR A 151 -12.98 5.18 5.24
N LEU A 152 -12.48 6.04 4.35
CA LEU A 152 -11.53 7.12 4.67
C LEU A 152 -11.88 8.43 3.92
N PRO A 153 -13.13 8.92 3.93
CA PRO A 153 -13.57 10.05 3.09
C PRO A 153 -12.71 11.32 3.19
N GLN A 154 -12.09 11.61 4.34
CA GLN A 154 -11.20 12.78 4.48
C GLN A 154 -9.87 12.65 3.72
N VAL A 155 -9.54 11.45 3.22
CA VAL A 155 -8.34 11.20 2.42
C VAL A 155 -8.59 11.48 0.93
N VAL A 156 -9.85 11.51 0.48
CA VAL A 156 -10.22 11.74 -0.93
C VAL A 156 -9.56 13.01 -1.51
N PRO A 157 -9.55 14.18 -0.83
CA PRO A 157 -8.89 15.38 -1.36
C PRO A 157 -7.37 15.26 -1.54
N LEU A 158 -6.73 14.33 -0.82
CA LEU A 158 -5.30 14.06 -0.95
C LEU A 158 -4.97 13.17 -2.15
N LEU A 159 -5.92 12.33 -2.59
CA LEU A 159 -5.72 11.46 -3.75
C LEU A 159 -5.44 12.25 -5.04
N ALA A 160 -5.99 13.46 -5.16
CA ALA A 160 -5.72 14.37 -6.27
C ALA A 160 -4.26 14.87 -6.34
N LYS A 161 -3.50 14.74 -5.24
CA LYS A 161 -2.12 15.23 -5.10
C LYS A 161 -1.07 14.14 -5.24
N VAL A 162 -1.46 12.88 -5.24
CA VAL A 162 -0.56 11.72 -5.39
C VAL A 162 -0.75 11.08 -6.77
N THR A 163 0.16 10.22 -7.18
CA THR A 163 0.03 9.44 -8.42
C THR A 163 -0.38 8.02 -8.07
N ILE A 164 -1.53 7.56 -8.55
CA ILE A 164 -2.02 6.20 -8.29
C ILE A 164 -1.66 5.31 -9.47
N LEU A 165 -0.97 4.20 -9.21
CA LEU A 165 -0.51 3.21 -10.17
C LEU A 165 -1.14 1.86 -9.84
N HIS A 166 -1.95 1.36 -10.77
CA HIS A 166 -2.55 0.03 -10.70
C HIS A 166 -1.61 -0.96 -11.39
N SER A 167 -0.79 -1.69 -10.63
CA SER A 167 0.37 -2.44 -11.13
C SER A 167 0.01 -3.45 -12.23
N LYS A 168 -1.11 -4.17 -12.06
CA LYS A 168 -1.60 -5.15 -13.04
C LYS A 168 -2.01 -4.48 -14.36
N GLU A 169 -2.78 -3.41 -14.28
CA GLU A 169 -3.25 -2.68 -15.45
C GLU A 169 -2.09 -2.01 -16.17
N TYR A 170 -1.23 -1.33 -15.41
CA TYR A 170 -0.04 -0.67 -15.94
C TYR A 170 0.88 -1.66 -16.67
N CYS A 171 1.12 -2.84 -16.09
CA CYS A 171 1.91 -3.88 -16.75
C CYS A 171 1.21 -4.45 -17.99
N ARG A 172 -0.13 -4.58 -17.97
CA ARG A 172 -0.92 -5.00 -19.14
C ARG A 172 -0.72 -4.03 -20.30
N GLU A 173 -0.86 -2.72 -20.07
CA GLU A 173 -0.64 -1.68 -21.07
C GLU A 173 0.81 -1.70 -21.60
N LEU A 174 1.79 -1.76 -20.71
CA LEU A 174 3.20 -1.83 -21.11
C LEU A 174 3.52 -3.08 -21.93
N SER A 175 2.89 -4.21 -21.64
CA SER A 175 3.09 -5.46 -22.38
C SER A 175 2.61 -5.36 -23.83
N VAL A 176 1.61 -4.51 -24.10
CA VAL A 176 1.10 -4.22 -25.45
C VAL A 176 2.09 -3.34 -26.19
N ILE A 177 2.61 -2.30 -25.53
CA ILE A 177 3.45 -1.27 -26.13
C ILE A 177 4.88 -1.75 -26.37
N SER A 178 5.43 -2.57 -25.47
CA SER A 178 6.85 -2.95 -25.48
C SER A 178 7.04 -4.46 -25.55
N ARG A 179 7.39 -4.96 -26.74
CA ARG A 179 7.76 -6.37 -26.95
C ARG A 179 8.97 -6.78 -26.09
N LYS A 180 9.90 -5.86 -25.85
CA LYS A 180 11.07 -6.11 -24.99
C LYS A 180 10.65 -6.20 -23.52
N PHE A 181 9.75 -5.33 -23.05
CA PHE A 181 9.15 -5.45 -21.71
C PHE A 181 8.42 -6.78 -21.56
N ARG A 182 7.59 -7.16 -22.54
CA ARG A 182 6.91 -8.46 -22.57
C ARG A 182 7.90 -9.63 -22.48
N ARG A 183 9.02 -9.59 -23.19
CA ARG A 183 10.04 -10.65 -23.12
C ARG A 183 10.80 -10.67 -21.78
N LEU A 184 11.16 -9.51 -21.26
CA LEU A 184 11.95 -9.41 -20.03
C LEU A 184 11.14 -9.73 -18.78
N TYR A 185 9.86 -9.37 -18.79
CA TYR A 185 9.00 -9.44 -17.62
C TYR A 185 7.92 -10.53 -17.75
N PHE A 186 7.45 -10.88 -18.95
CA PHE A 186 6.35 -11.84 -19.17
C PHE A 186 6.77 -13.11 -19.94
N SER A 187 8.03 -13.54 -19.91
CA SER A 187 8.38 -14.81 -20.60
C SER A 187 7.67 -16.00 -19.91
N GLU A 188 7.02 -16.83 -20.72
CA GLU A 188 6.23 -18.00 -20.28
C GLU A 188 7.01 -18.94 -19.34
N ASP A 189 8.33 -19.07 -19.53
CA ASP A 189 9.17 -19.96 -18.72
C ASP A 189 9.61 -19.42 -17.35
N LYS A 190 9.39 -18.13 -17.07
CA LYS A 190 9.84 -17.51 -15.80
C LYS A 190 8.78 -16.73 -15.05
N GLY A 191 7.72 -16.29 -15.74
CA GLY A 191 6.63 -15.52 -15.17
C GLY A 191 7.08 -14.20 -14.55
N LEU A 192 6.28 -13.15 -14.68
CA LEU A 192 6.54 -12.00 -13.83
C LEU A 192 6.14 -12.39 -12.40
N LYS A 193 7.10 -12.58 -11.49
CA LYS A 193 6.76 -12.85 -10.09
C LYS A 193 6.02 -11.67 -9.42
N SER A 194 6.16 -10.47 -9.97
CA SER A 194 5.68 -9.24 -9.36
C SER A 194 5.35 -8.15 -10.39
N THR A 195 4.06 -7.82 -10.54
CA THR A 195 3.62 -6.70 -11.38
C THR A 195 3.99 -5.34 -10.77
N LYS A 196 4.07 -5.26 -9.43
CA LYS A 196 4.59 -4.07 -8.74
C LYS A 196 6.05 -3.81 -9.13
N LEU A 197 6.91 -4.82 -9.14
CA LEU A 197 8.32 -4.70 -9.53
C LEU A 197 8.48 -4.14 -10.94
N ALA A 198 7.78 -4.72 -11.92
CA ALA A 198 7.91 -4.24 -13.28
C ALA A 198 7.36 -2.82 -13.44
N THR A 199 6.30 -2.46 -12.70
CA THR A 199 5.79 -1.08 -12.64
C THR A 199 6.85 -0.12 -12.11
N VAL A 200 7.44 -0.42 -10.95
CA VAL A 200 8.47 0.43 -10.33
C VAL A 200 9.70 0.58 -11.22
N LEU A 201 10.22 -0.52 -11.76
CA LEU A 201 11.37 -0.48 -12.68
C LEU A 201 11.08 0.32 -13.96
N SER A 202 9.82 0.41 -14.38
CA SER A 202 9.44 1.19 -15.56
C SER A 202 9.27 2.67 -15.28
N ILE A 203 8.79 3.06 -14.09
CA ILE A 203 8.59 4.48 -13.75
C ILE A 203 9.90 5.15 -13.32
N MET A 204 10.81 4.43 -12.66
CA MET A 204 12.02 5.03 -12.06
C MET A 204 12.89 5.81 -13.08
N PRO A 205 13.18 5.29 -14.28
CA PRO A 205 13.95 6.02 -15.30
C PRO A 205 13.21 7.24 -15.89
N THR A 206 11.89 7.34 -15.69
CA THR A 206 11.08 8.46 -16.20
C THR A 206 11.08 9.67 -15.29
N LEU A 207 11.49 9.50 -14.02
CA LEU A 207 11.59 10.56 -13.03
C LEU A 207 12.83 11.43 -13.32
N LYS A 208 12.67 12.77 -13.28
CA LYS A 208 13.73 13.72 -13.63
C LYS A 208 13.98 14.72 -12.46
N PRO A 209 15.20 14.77 -11.89
CA PRO A 209 16.34 13.88 -12.15
C PRO A 209 16.06 12.44 -11.73
N MET A 210 16.81 11.48 -12.28
CA MET A 210 16.68 10.08 -11.87
C MET A 210 17.01 9.96 -10.37
N PRO A 211 16.08 9.44 -9.55
CA PRO A 211 16.27 9.39 -8.11
C PRO A 211 17.37 8.39 -7.75
N ARG A 212 18.33 8.84 -6.93
CA ARG A 212 19.35 7.95 -6.32
C ARG A 212 18.83 7.20 -5.11
N ARG A 213 17.71 7.66 -4.54
CA ARG A 213 17.10 7.14 -3.32
C ARG A 213 15.61 6.96 -3.53
N VAL A 214 15.03 5.93 -2.93
CA VAL A 214 13.58 5.66 -2.99
C VAL A 214 13.12 4.98 -1.70
N VAL A 215 11.93 5.32 -1.23
CA VAL A 215 11.31 4.67 -0.07
C VAL A 215 10.07 3.92 -0.52
N LEU A 216 9.96 2.67 -0.10
CA LEU A 216 8.81 1.80 -0.31
C LEU A 216 8.16 1.52 1.04
N ILE A 217 6.84 1.61 1.11
CA ILE A 217 6.04 1.38 2.32
C ILE A 217 4.92 0.43 1.92
N GLY A 218 4.86 -0.73 2.56
CA GLY A 218 3.92 -1.79 2.19
C GLY A 218 3.87 -2.89 3.23
N ASP A 219 2.88 -3.76 3.18
CA ASP A 219 2.72 -4.93 4.05
C ASP A 219 3.20 -6.23 3.37
N GLN A 220 3.53 -6.19 2.08
CA GLN A 220 3.91 -7.35 1.29
C GLN A 220 5.43 -7.49 1.17
N TYR A 221 5.93 -8.73 1.23
CA TYR A 221 7.34 -9.03 0.91
C TYR A 221 7.72 -8.69 -0.54
N GLU A 222 6.73 -8.54 -1.41
CA GLU A 222 6.91 -8.03 -2.76
C GLU A 222 7.62 -6.66 -2.75
N ASP A 223 7.27 -5.77 -1.82
CA ASP A 223 7.86 -4.43 -1.73
C ASP A 223 9.34 -4.49 -1.28
N VAL A 224 9.68 -5.46 -0.42
CA VAL A 224 11.07 -5.75 -0.03
C VAL A 224 11.88 -6.25 -1.22
N ALA A 225 11.32 -7.17 -2.01
CA ALA A 225 11.95 -7.68 -3.22
C ALA A 225 12.20 -6.58 -4.25
N ILE A 226 11.30 -5.59 -4.35
CA ILE A 226 11.48 -4.42 -5.21
C ILE A 226 12.69 -3.60 -4.77
N ALA A 227 12.81 -3.29 -3.48
CA ALA A 227 13.95 -2.54 -3.00
C ALA A 227 15.28 -3.27 -3.22
N GLN A 228 15.30 -4.58 -3.00
CA GLN A 228 16.49 -5.40 -3.29
C GLN A 228 16.89 -5.31 -4.76
N ALA A 229 15.93 -5.42 -5.68
CA ALA A 229 16.21 -5.27 -7.12
C ALA A 229 16.72 -3.86 -7.47
N LEU A 230 16.16 -2.81 -6.85
CA LEU A 230 16.61 -1.44 -7.05
C LEU A 230 18.04 -1.21 -6.55
N ARG A 231 18.42 -1.81 -5.40
CA ARG A 231 19.79 -1.76 -4.86
C ARG A 231 20.79 -2.47 -5.74
N GLN A 232 20.43 -3.61 -6.33
CA GLN A 232 21.27 -4.28 -7.33
C GLN A 232 21.51 -3.38 -8.55
N GLY A 233 20.55 -2.51 -8.89
CA GLY A 233 20.69 -1.48 -9.91
C GLY A 233 21.37 -0.18 -9.45
N GLY A 234 21.93 -0.12 -8.24
CA GLY A 234 22.65 1.05 -7.73
C GLY A 234 21.77 2.16 -7.13
N VAL A 235 20.47 1.93 -6.94
CA VAL A 235 19.56 2.87 -6.26
C VAL A 235 19.56 2.56 -4.76
N GLU A 236 19.75 3.57 -3.91
CA GLU A 236 19.57 3.43 -2.46
C GLU A 236 18.08 3.34 -2.11
N ALA A 237 17.53 2.14 -2.23
CA ALA A 237 16.15 1.83 -1.85
C ALA A 237 16.04 1.48 -0.37
N ARG A 238 14.91 1.84 0.23
CA ARG A 238 14.59 1.63 1.65
C ARG A 238 13.14 1.13 1.77
N THR A 239 12.85 0.18 2.66
CA THR A 239 11.52 -0.46 2.79
C THR A 239 10.97 -0.48 4.21
N CYS A 240 9.73 -0.04 4.37
CA CYS A 240 9.01 -0.11 5.63
C CYS A 240 7.97 -1.21 5.47
N LEU A 241 8.25 -2.37 6.06
CA LEU A 241 7.36 -3.52 6.00
C LEU A 241 6.38 -3.50 7.19
N PHE A 242 5.10 -3.32 6.90
CA PHE A 242 4.02 -3.38 7.87
C PHE A 242 3.54 -4.80 8.13
N ALA A 243 2.74 -4.97 9.18
CA ALA A 243 2.07 -6.22 9.49
C ALA A 243 1.01 -6.55 8.42
N ALA A 244 1.05 -7.77 7.89
CA ALA A 244 0.00 -8.27 7.00
C ALA A 244 -1.36 -8.33 7.72
N ALA A 245 -2.42 -7.95 7.00
CA ALA A 245 -3.82 -7.92 7.46
C ALA A 245 -4.00 -7.22 8.82
N PRO A 246 -3.59 -5.96 8.98
CA PRO A 246 -3.67 -5.26 10.26
C PRO A 246 -5.12 -4.91 10.60
N THR A 247 -5.46 -4.90 11.88
CA THR A 247 -6.66 -4.21 12.36
C THR A 247 -6.53 -2.69 12.16
N PRO A 248 -7.63 -1.91 12.13
CA PRO A 248 -7.55 -0.45 12.03
C PRO A 248 -6.66 0.19 13.10
N ASN A 249 -6.69 -0.36 14.32
CA ASN A 249 -5.86 0.13 15.43
C ASN A 249 -4.39 -0.25 15.33
N GLU A 250 -4.06 -1.42 14.78
CA GLU A 250 -2.68 -1.80 14.47
C GLU A 250 -2.10 -0.89 13.39
N LEU A 251 -2.83 -0.77 12.27
CA LEU A 251 -2.39 0.06 11.16
C LEU A 251 -2.21 1.51 11.56
N ARG A 252 -3.13 2.06 12.37
CA ARG A 252 -3.00 3.40 12.93
C ARG A 252 -1.70 3.57 13.72
N ARG A 253 -1.29 2.59 14.52
CA ARG A 253 -0.02 2.67 15.29
C ARG A 253 1.20 2.61 14.38
N GLU A 254 1.18 1.78 13.35
CA GLU A 254 2.26 1.70 12.36
C GLU A 254 2.41 3.03 11.59
N LEU A 255 1.31 3.63 11.16
CA LEU A 255 1.32 4.95 10.52
C LEU A 255 1.73 6.07 11.48
N GLN A 256 1.32 6.01 12.75
CA GLN A 256 1.79 6.95 13.78
C GLN A 256 3.29 6.82 14.02
N TRP A 257 3.85 5.62 13.94
CA TRP A 257 5.29 5.41 14.05
C TRP A 257 6.06 6.10 12.92
N LEU A 258 5.52 6.12 11.69
CA LEU A 258 6.13 6.89 10.58
C LEU A 258 6.16 8.39 10.86
N LEU A 259 5.13 8.93 11.51
CA LEU A 259 5.06 10.34 11.91
C LEU A 259 6.02 10.67 13.07
N ASN A 260 6.24 9.71 13.97
CA ASN A 260 7.07 9.90 15.14
C ASN A 260 8.57 9.90 14.79
N GLY A 261 9.37 10.66 15.53
CA GLY A 261 10.84 10.49 15.55
C GLY A 261 11.58 10.89 14.26
N LYS A 262 10.94 11.64 13.36
CA LYS A 262 11.48 11.95 12.03
C LYS A 262 11.68 10.70 11.18
N THR A 263 10.95 9.60 11.39
CA THR A 263 11.14 8.37 10.60
C THR A 263 10.90 8.60 9.12
N LEU A 264 9.77 9.23 8.78
CA LEU A 264 9.47 9.64 7.40
C LEU A 264 10.43 10.72 6.89
N ASP A 265 10.84 11.66 7.75
CA ASP A 265 11.71 12.79 7.39
C ASP A 265 13.19 12.39 7.20
N ARG A 266 13.69 11.44 8.00
CA ARG A 266 15.07 10.91 7.94
C ARG A 266 15.14 9.67 7.08
N LEU A 267 13.99 9.15 6.66
CA LEU A 267 13.86 8.00 5.78
C LEU A 267 14.57 6.79 6.40
N LEU A 268 14.55 6.66 7.74
CA LEU A 268 15.26 5.61 8.52
C LEU A 268 14.53 4.28 8.44
N VAL A 269 14.35 3.84 7.22
CA VAL A 269 13.56 2.69 6.84
C VAL A 269 14.57 1.69 6.31
N ASP A 270 15.10 0.85 7.18
CA ASP A 270 16.12 -0.15 6.85
C ASP A 270 15.52 -1.55 7.06
N ASP A 271 15.67 -2.42 6.07
CA ASP A 271 15.34 -3.84 6.13
C ASP A 271 16.32 -4.65 6.99
N ALA A 272 17.44 -4.04 7.40
CA ALA A 272 18.35 -4.62 8.38
C ALA A 272 17.81 -4.61 9.82
N LEU A 273 16.71 -3.90 10.09
CA LEU A 273 16.04 -4.00 11.38
C LEU A 273 15.25 -5.32 11.42
N PRO A 274 15.53 -6.24 12.37
CA PRO A 274 14.85 -7.51 12.44
C PRO A 274 13.33 -7.31 12.53
N GLN A 275 12.56 -8.09 11.77
CA GLN A 275 11.09 -8.04 11.75
C GLN A 275 10.46 -8.14 13.16
N SER A 276 11.18 -8.73 14.12
CA SER A 276 10.79 -8.80 15.54
C SER A 276 10.70 -7.43 16.24
N ASP A 277 11.35 -6.40 15.70
CA ASP A 277 11.21 -5.02 16.17
C ASP A 277 10.04 -4.29 15.49
N PHE A 278 9.66 -4.68 14.26
CA PHE A 278 8.58 -4.05 13.48
C PHE A 278 7.21 -4.69 13.66
N THR A 279 7.15 -5.97 14.00
CA THR A 279 5.94 -6.53 14.63
C THR A 279 5.84 -5.88 16.00
N LEU A 280 5.36 -4.63 16.02
CA LEU A 280 4.92 -3.85 17.17
C LEU A 280 4.31 -4.83 18.15
N LYS A 281 5.12 -5.32 19.11
CA LYS A 281 4.91 -6.56 19.88
C LYS A 281 3.44 -6.91 19.92
N ARG A 282 2.95 -7.68 18.93
CA ARG A 282 1.52 -8.02 18.78
C ARG A 282 1.13 -8.56 20.13
N ASN A 283 0.38 -7.76 20.89
CA ASN A 283 0.15 -7.85 22.32
C ASN A 283 0.78 -9.10 22.96
N ARG A 284 1.97 -8.97 23.58
CA ARG A 284 2.17 -9.84 24.76
C ARG A 284 1.02 -9.45 25.68
N PRO A 285 0.07 -10.35 26.00
CA PRO A 285 -0.94 -10.03 26.98
C PRO A 285 -0.19 -9.51 28.20
N ALA A 286 -0.63 -8.37 28.75
CA ALA A 286 -0.06 -7.82 29.97
C ALA A 286 0.02 -9.00 30.95
N ARG A 287 1.24 -9.39 31.35
CA ARG A 287 1.41 -10.45 32.35
C ARG A 287 0.52 -10.03 33.51
N PRO A 288 -0.43 -10.85 33.96
CA PRO A 288 -1.25 -10.49 35.10
C PRO A 288 -0.29 -10.19 36.25
N SER A 289 -0.34 -8.95 36.73
CA SER A 289 0.39 -8.46 37.90
C SER A 289 -0.17 -9.16 39.14
N GLY A 290 0.18 -10.43 39.33
CA GLY A 290 -0.49 -11.28 40.29
C GLY A 290 0.10 -12.67 40.43
N ALA A 291 1.42 -12.81 40.37
CA ALA A 291 2.09 -14.00 40.91
C ALA A 291 2.60 -13.64 42.31
N ILE A 292 1.77 -13.90 43.32
CA ILE A 292 2.17 -13.93 44.72
C ILE A 292 3.32 -14.94 44.84
N GLN A 293 4.53 -14.47 45.15
CA GLN A 293 5.62 -15.32 45.58
C GLN A 293 5.20 -16.01 46.88
N ARG A 294 4.79 -17.28 46.80
CA ARG A 294 4.74 -18.16 47.97
C ARG A 294 6.17 -18.41 48.42
N THR A 295 6.54 -17.79 49.53
CA THR A 295 7.71 -18.15 50.33
C THR A 295 7.59 -19.61 50.75
N THR A 296 8.40 -20.49 50.17
CA THR A 296 8.61 -21.83 50.69
C THR A 296 9.41 -21.72 51.98
N GLY A 297 8.71 -21.87 53.12
CA GLY A 297 9.32 -22.13 54.41
C GLY A 297 10.04 -23.48 54.40
N SER A 298 11.32 -23.46 54.71
CA SER A 298 12.10 -24.63 55.10
C SER A 298 11.54 -25.19 56.42
N VAL A 299 11.01 -26.41 56.38
CA VAL A 299 10.73 -27.21 57.58
C VAL A 299 11.92 -28.13 57.78
N LEU A 300 12.71 -27.83 58.81
CA LEU A 300 13.68 -28.75 59.41
C LEU A 300 12.90 -29.75 60.26
N CYS A 301 12.85 -31.03 59.87
CA CYS A 301 12.49 -32.11 60.77
C CYS A 301 13.76 -32.69 61.40
N ARG A 302 13.69 -32.91 62.72
CA ARG A 302 14.64 -33.67 63.53
C ARG A 302 14.53 -35.17 63.26
#